data_AF-A0A822YA04-F1
#
_entry.id   AF-A0A822YA04-F1
#
_cell.length_a   1.000
_cell.length_b   1.000
_cell.length_c   1.000
_cell.angle_alpha   90.00
_cell.angle_beta   90.00
_cell.angle_gamma   90.00
#
_symmetry.space_group_name_H-M   'P 1'
#
loop_
_entity.id
_entity.type
_entity.pdbx_description
1 polymer ?
#
loop_
_entity_poly.entity_id
_entity_poly.type
_entity_poly.pdbx_seq_one_letter_code
_entity_poly.pdbx_strand_id
1 'polypeptide(L)'
;MAVLGPAKLKYRVVNASLIEFNLTTDNIVRYNLALNMAFRNPDKKHSVYYERISVDAYYRGKKLGGVSMDPFYQGKKNTSMLNPVFQGQSWALRDSSKLEDFRREKSAGVFELQLKFPLKIMRKLGSLKFGPITPEVICKLRLPLASNRSFAGAFETTTCKEMNDDIY
;
A
#
# COMPACT_ATOMS: atom_id res chain seq x y z
N MET A 1 -36.35 -11.15 4.14
CA MET A 1 -35.06 -11.47 3.48
C MET A 1 -33.98 -10.59 4.09
N ALA A 2 -32.94 -11.15 4.70
CA ALA A 2 -31.84 -10.35 5.21
C ALA A 2 -31.04 -9.79 4.03
N VAL A 3 -31.05 -8.46 3.85
CA VAL A 3 -30.14 -7.78 2.92
C VAL A 3 -28.77 -7.80 3.59
N LEU A 4 -28.00 -8.86 3.33
CA LEU A 4 -26.58 -8.87 3.70
C LEU A 4 -25.91 -7.71 2.97
N GLY A 5 -25.37 -6.77 3.75
CA GLY A 5 -24.63 -5.61 3.26
C GLY A 5 -23.42 -6.02 2.40
N PRO A 6 -22.80 -5.06 1.70
CA PRO A 6 -21.67 -5.36 0.84
C PRO A 6 -20.51 -5.96 1.61
N ALA A 7 -19.88 -7.00 1.06
CA ALA A 7 -18.74 -7.64 1.68
C ALA A 7 -17.52 -6.68 1.67
N LYS A 8 -16.74 -6.71 2.77
CA LYS A 8 -15.49 -5.96 2.90
C LYS A 8 -14.52 -6.34 1.79
N LEU A 9 -13.86 -5.34 1.19
CA LEU A 9 -12.79 -5.57 0.22
C LEU A 9 -11.55 -6.06 0.95
N LYS A 10 -10.73 -6.84 0.27
CA LYS A 10 -9.47 -7.34 0.84
C LYS A 10 -8.32 -6.84 0.00
N TYR A 11 -7.30 -6.32 0.66
CA TYR A 11 -6.09 -5.79 0.02
C TYR A 11 -4.88 -6.50 0.61
N ARG A 12 -3.97 -6.92 -0.26
CA ARG A 12 -2.74 -7.59 0.13
C ARG A 12 -1.58 -7.06 -0.70
N VAL A 13 -0.42 -6.93 -0.08
CA VAL A 13 0.85 -6.89 -0.79
C VAL A 13 1.32 -8.34 -0.88
N VAL A 14 1.38 -8.90 -2.09
CA VAL A 14 1.78 -10.31 -2.29
C VAL A 14 3.25 -10.44 -2.61
N ASN A 15 3.88 -9.36 -3.10
CA ASN A 15 5.32 -9.25 -3.27
C ASN A 15 5.77 -7.80 -3.14
N ALA A 16 6.99 -7.57 -2.70
CA ALA A 16 7.61 -6.26 -2.62
C ALA A 16 9.13 -6.38 -2.79
N SER A 17 9.73 -5.42 -3.49
CA SER A 17 11.18 -5.35 -3.69
C SER A 17 11.66 -3.94 -3.38
N LEU A 18 12.51 -3.82 -2.36
CA LEU A 18 13.20 -2.58 -2.02
C LEU A 18 14.62 -2.67 -2.58
N ILE A 19 14.85 -2.03 -3.71
CA ILE A 19 16.11 -2.08 -4.45
C ILE A 19 17.10 -1.04 -3.91
N GLU A 20 16.60 0.16 -3.62
CA GLU A 20 17.39 1.25 -3.06
C GLU A 20 16.66 1.84 -1.86
N PHE A 21 17.39 2.04 -0.77
CA PHE A 21 16.96 2.82 0.38
C PHE A 21 18.18 3.34 1.14
N ASN A 22 18.66 4.51 0.74
CA ASN A 22 19.88 5.13 1.22
C ASN A 22 19.64 6.61 1.57
N LEU A 23 20.58 7.16 2.31
CA LEU A 23 20.55 8.54 2.78
C LEU A 23 21.77 9.27 2.22
N THR A 24 21.55 10.45 1.63
CA THR A 24 22.64 11.34 1.22
C THR A 24 23.25 12.06 2.42
N THR A 25 24.35 12.80 2.20
CA THR A 25 24.97 13.66 3.21
C THR A 25 24.00 14.72 3.74
N ASP A 26 23.10 15.22 2.88
CA ASP A 26 22.10 16.23 3.23
C ASP A 26 20.80 15.62 3.80
N ASN A 27 20.87 14.38 4.29
CA ASN A 27 19.74 13.64 4.86
C ASN A 27 18.54 13.48 3.90
N ILE A 28 18.80 13.43 2.58
CA ILE A 28 17.77 13.14 1.57
C ILE A 28 17.71 11.63 1.39
N VAL A 29 16.50 11.07 1.49
CA VAL A 29 16.25 9.64 1.28
C VAL A 29 16.12 9.38 -0.21
N ARG A 30 16.99 8.55 -0.76
CA ARG A 30 16.88 7.99 -2.11
C ARG A 30 16.25 6.60 -1.99
N TYR A 31 15.27 6.32 -2.83
CA TYR A 31 14.50 5.09 -2.73
C TYR A 31 14.08 4.53 -4.09
N ASN A 32 14.01 3.21 -4.16
CA ASN A 32 13.44 2.45 -5.26
C ASN A 32 12.68 1.23 -4.69
N LEU A 33 11.36 1.28 -4.74
CA LEU A 33 10.44 0.30 -4.20
C LEU A 33 9.43 -0.13 -5.27
N ALA A 34 9.37 -1.41 -5.56
CA ALA A 34 8.35 -2.01 -6.43
C ALA A 34 7.43 -2.92 -5.61
N LEU A 35 6.13 -2.87 -5.88
CA LEU A 35 5.13 -3.68 -5.18
C LEU A 35 4.30 -4.49 -6.17
N ASN A 36 3.79 -5.64 -5.71
CA ASN A 36 2.71 -6.38 -6.35
C ASN A 36 1.58 -6.51 -5.34
N MET A 37 0.44 -5.91 -5.65
CA MET A 37 -0.71 -5.80 -4.75
C MET A 37 -1.92 -6.51 -5.33
N ALA A 38 -2.65 -7.25 -4.49
CA ALA A 38 -3.88 -7.94 -4.85
C ALA A 38 -5.08 -7.25 -4.19
N PHE A 39 -5.99 -6.74 -5.01
CA PHE A 39 -7.25 -6.11 -4.60
C PHE A 39 -8.36 -7.12 -4.88
N ARG A 40 -9.07 -7.56 -3.85
CA ARG A 40 -10.08 -8.63 -3.95
C ARG A 40 -11.45 -8.11 -3.54
N ASN A 41 -12.43 -8.29 -4.43
CA ASN A 41 -13.86 -8.13 -4.12
C ASN A 41 -14.52 -9.49 -3.85
N PRO A 42 -14.60 -9.96 -2.59
CA PRO A 42 -15.21 -11.25 -2.28
C PRO A 42 -16.74 -11.26 -2.47
N ASP A 43 -17.35 -10.10 -2.71
CA ASP A 43 -18.79 -9.95 -2.82
C ASP A 43 -19.37 -10.72 -4.03
N LYS A 44 -20.49 -11.41 -3.80
CA LYS A 44 -21.20 -12.19 -4.83
C LYS A 44 -22.29 -11.40 -5.54
N LYS A 45 -22.67 -10.25 -5.03
CA LYS A 45 -23.79 -9.41 -5.45
C LYS A 45 -23.33 -8.05 -5.97
N HIS A 46 -22.34 -7.45 -5.31
CA HIS A 46 -21.86 -6.11 -5.62
C HIS A 46 -20.57 -6.13 -6.43
N SER A 47 -20.51 -5.31 -7.46
CA SER A 47 -19.27 -4.93 -8.14
C SER A 47 -18.74 -3.59 -7.61
N VAL A 48 -17.49 -3.27 -7.92
CA VAL A 48 -16.81 -2.05 -7.45
C VAL A 48 -16.28 -1.28 -8.65
N TYR A 49 -16.46 0.03 -8.66
CA TYR A 49 -15.71 0.95 -9.50
C TYR A 49 -14.71 1.67 -8.61
N TYR A 50 -13.43 1.53 -8.91
CA TYR A 50 -12.38 2.33 -8.31
C TYR A 50 -12.21 3.57 -9.18
N GLU A 51 -12.72 4.71 -8.73
CA GLU A 51 -12.67 5.98 -9.47
C GLU A 51 -11.33 6.70 -9.31
N ARG A 52 -10.72 6.58 -8.13
CA ARG A 52 -9.40 7.12 -7.82
C ARG A 52 -8.67 6.18 -6.89
N ILE A 53 -7.38 6.01 -7.16
CA ILE A 53 -6.47 5.20 -6.36
C ILE A 53 -5.15 5.96 -6.33
N SER A 54 -4.74 6.39 -5.15
CA SER A 54 -3.34 6.78 -4.92
C SER A 54 -2.71 5.74 -4.02
N VAL A 55 -1.46 5.39 -4.25
CA VAL A 55 -0.66 4.59 -3.32
C VAL A 55 0.51 5.45 -2.91
N ASP A 56 0.61 5.72 -1.62
CA ASP A 56 1.61 6.59 -1.03
C ASP A 56 2.52 5.78 -0.10
N ALA A 57 3.84 5.89 -0.29
CA ALA A 57 4.84 5.25 0.54
C ALA A 57 5.31 6.21 1.63
N TYR A 58 5.46 5.70 2.85
CA TYR A 58 5.87 6.42 4.03
C TYR A 58 7.00 5.70 4.76
N TYR A 59 7.92 6.47 5.32
CA TYR A 59 8.92 6.01 6.26
C TYR A 59 8.76 6.75 7.58
N ARG A 60 8.57 6.01 8.69
CA ARG A 60 8.40 6.58 10.04
C ARG A 60 7.42 7.76 10.09
N GLY A 61 6.30 7.66 9.36
CA GLY A 61 5.23 8.66 9.29
C GLY A 61 5.48 9.83 8.32
N LYS A 62 6.62 9.86 7.61
CA LYS A 62 6.98 10.88 6.62
C LYS A 62 6.81 10.34 5.21
N LYS A 63 6.17 11.11 4.32
CA LYS A 63 5.89 10.66 2.94
C LYS A 63 7.18 10.61 2.13
N LEU A 64 7.42 9.47 1.49
CA LEU A 64 8.51 9.28 0.53
C LEU A 64 8.07 9.77 -0.85
N GLY A 65 6.96 9.22 -1.34
CA GLY A 65 6.42 9.49 -2.66
C GLY A 65 5.03 8.87 -2.83
N GLY A 66 4.40 9.13 -3.97
CA GLY A 66 3.06 8.65 -4.28
C GLY A 66 2.92 8.33 -5.76
N VAL A 67 2.10 7.32 -6.08
CA VAL A 67 1.77 6.91 -7.44
C VAL A 67 0.25 6.85 -7.56
N SER A 68 -0.30 7.50 -8.58
CA SER A 68 -1.71 7.33 -8.94
C SER A 68 -1.87 6.14 -9.87
N MET A 69 -2.88 5.32 -9.63
CA MET A 69 -3.21 4.16 -10.47
C MET A 69 -4.45 4.45 -11.30
N ASP A 70 -4.52 3.82 -12.47
CA ASP A 70 -5.67 3.98 -13.34
C ASP A 70 -6.97 3.49 -12.67
N PRO A 71 -8.08 4.23 -12.85
CA PRO A 71 -9.39 3.78 -12.44
C PRO A 71 -9.75 2.46 -13.12
N PHE A 72 -10.43 1.57 -12.39
CA PHE A 72 -10.88 0.31 -12.97
C PHE A 72 -12.19 -0.21 -12.37
N TYR A 73 -12.87 -1.03 -13.16
CA TYR A 73 -14.03 -1.78 -12.72
C TYR A 73 -13.62 -3.17 -12.24
N GLN A 74 -14.10 -3.56 -11.07
CA GLN A 74 -13.92 -4.89 -10.51
C GLN A 74 -15.27 -5.58 -10.34
N GLY A 75 -15.45 -6.65 -11.11
CA GLY A 75 -16.61 -7.53 -11.00
C GLY A 75 -16.74 -8.23 -9.65
N LYS A 76 -17.85 -8.95 -9.50
CA LYS A 76 -18.14 -9.81 -8.35
C LYS A 76 -17.10 -10.92 -8.28
N LYS A 77 -16.71 -11.34 -7.07
CA LYS A 77 -15.73 -12.41 -6.85
C LYS A 77 -14.43 -12.26 -7.69
N ASN A 78 -14.03 -11.06 -8.07
CA ASN A 78 -12.81 -10.84 -8.85
C ASN A 78 -11.61 -10.36 -8.00
N THR A 79 -10.40 -10.63 -8.49
CA THR A 79 -9.13 -10.09 -7.98
C THR A 79 -8.47 -9.25 -9.08
N SER A 80 -8.01 -8.05 -8.75
CA SER A 80 -7.22 -7.20 -9.64
C SER A 80 -5.83 -7.03 -9.05
N MET A 81 -4.81 -7.08 -9.91
CA MET A 81 -3.42 -6.89 -9.52
C MET A 81 -2.98 -5.46 -9.84
N LEU A 82 -2.32 -4.79 -8.89
CA LEU A 82 -1.74 -3.46 -9.06
C LEU A 82 -0.24 -3.51 -8.79
N ASN A 83 0.55 -2.83 -9.63
CA ASN A 83 2.01 -2.90 -9.61
C ASN A 83 2.65 -1.50 -9.49
N PRO A 84 2.43 -0.76 -8.40
CA PRO A 84 3.03 0.56 -8.27
C PRO A 84 4.56 0.45 -8.09
N VAL A 85 5.27 1.37 -8.72
CA VAL A 85 6.72 1.54 -8.62
C VAL A 85 7.03 2.94 -8.11
N PHE A 86 7.79 3.03 -7.03
CA PHE A 86 8.20 4.26 -6.37
C PHE A 86 9.69 4.43 -6.57
N GLN A 87 10.10 5.45 -7.30
CA GLN A 87 11.50 5.76 -7.49
C GLN A 87 11.71 7.25 -7.35
N GLY A 88 12.68 7.66 -6.52
CA GLY A 88 12.99 9.07 -6.38
C GLY A 88 13.75 9.44 -5.12
N GLN A 89 13.60 10.70 -4.74
CA GLN A 89 14.23 11.32 -3.58
C GLN A 89 13.17 11.97 -2.70
N SER A 90 13.38 11.98 -1.39
CA SER A 90 12.49 12.60 -0.42
C SER A 90 13.26 13.27 0.71
N TRP A 91 12.79 14.45 1.11
CA TRP A 91 13.25 15.16 2.31
C TRP A 91 12.64 14.62 3.61
N ALA A 92 12.02 13.43 3.58
CA ALA A 92 11.38 12.79 4.73
C ALA A 92 12.26 12.76 6.00
N LEU A 93 13.58 12.72 5.86
CA LEU A 93 14.53 12.67 6.97
C LEU A 93 15.38 13.93 7.18
N ARG A 94 15.20 15.00 6.38
CA ARG A 94 16.08 16.19 6.43
C ARG A 94 16.17 16.81 7.82
N ASP A 95 15.01 17.05 8.44
CA ASP A 95 14.86 17.67 9.77
C ASP A 95 14.14 16.72 10.74
N SER A 96 14.35 15.41 10.58
CA SER A 96 13.59 14.38 11.30
C SER A 96 14.37 13.83 12.48
N SER A 97 13.71 13.71 13.64
CA SER A 97 14.21 12.94 14.79
C SER A 97 14.33 11.43 14.52
N LYS A 98 13.96 10.97 13.31
CA LYS A 98 13.98 9.56 12.88
C LYS A 98 15.27 9.15 12.16
N LEU A 99 16.31 9.99 12.18
CA LEU A 99 17.60 9.67 11.59
C LEU A 99 18.28 8.47 12.27
N GLU A 100 18.20 8.37 13.60
CA GLU A 100 18.73 7.22 14.35
C GLU A 100 17.96 5.93 14.08
N ASP A 101 16.64 6.02 13.89
CA ASP A 101 15.82 4.88 13.46
C ASP A 101 16.30 4.36 12.09
N PHE A 102 16.59 5.26 11.16
CA PHE A 102 17.12 4.91 9.84
C PHE A 102 18.49 4.25 9.93
N ARG A 103 19.42 4.79 10.73
CA ARG A 103 20.76 4.20 10.92
C ARG A 103 20.68 2.80 11.50
N ARG A 104 19.80 2.59 12.50
CA ARG A 104 19.56 1.28 13.12
C ARG A 104 19.00 0.27 12.13
N GLU A 105 17.96 0.64 11.38
CA GLU A 105 17.36 -0.23 10.35
C GLU A 105 18.33 -0.55 9.21
N LYS A 106 19.11 0.45 8.78
CA LYS A 106 20.16 0.25 7.77
C LYS A 106 21.23 -0.73 8.23
N SER A 107 21.66 -0.64 9.49
CA SER A 107 22.60 -1.60 10.09
C SER A 107 22.00 -3.00 10.17
N ALA A 108 20.71 -3.12 10.49
CA ALA A 108 19.97 -4.38 10.48
C ALA A 108 19.69 -4.91 9.05
N GLY A 109 19.82 -4.07 8.03
CA GLY A 109 19.54 -4.39 6.63
C GLY A 109 18.06 -4.59 6.31
N VAL A 110 17.16 -4.15 7.20
CA VAL A 110 15.70 -4.30 7.07
C VAL A 110 15.02 -2.99 7.45
N PHE A 111 14.11 -2.55 6.59
CA PHE A 111 13.38 -1.30 6.75
C PHE A 111 11.90 -1.52 6.99
N GLU A 112 11.32 -0.70 7.87
CA GLU A 112 9.88 -0.67 8.13
C GLU A 112 9.23 0.47 7.34
N LEU A 113 8.46 0.12 6.31
CA LEU A 113 7.74 1.06 5.46
C LEU A 113 6.23 0.96 5.72
N GLN A 114 5.52 2.06 5.51
CA GLN A 114 4.07 2.08 5.53
C GLN A 114 3.53 2.51 4.18
N LEU A 115 2.54 1.79 3.67
CA LEU A 115 1.76 2.21 2.53
C LEU A 115 0.44 2.76 3.03
N LYS A 116 0.02 3.88 2.47
CA LYS A 116 -1.34 4.40 2.58
C LYS A 116 -1.92 4.54 1.20
N PHE A 117 -3.10 3.99 0.95
CA PHE A 117 -3.74 4.13 -0.34
C PHE A 117 -5.17 4.63 -0.17
N PRO A 118 -5.37 5.96 -0.27
CA PRO A 118 -6.70 6.53 -0.32
C PRO A 118 -7.38 6.08 -1.61
N LEU A 119 -8.60 5.58 -1.45
CA LEU A 119 -9.44 5.12 -2.56
C LEU A 119 -10.66 6.03 -2.67
N LYS A 120 -11.21 6.14 -3.87
CA LYS A 120 -12.57 6.61 -4.10
C LYS A 120 -13.33 5.51 -4.83
N ILE A 121 -14.30 4.89 -4.18
CA ILE A 121 -14.99 3.72 -4.72
C ILE A 121 -16.50 3.90 -4.78
N MET A 122 -17.11 3.40 -5.85
CA MET A 122 -18.55 3.20 -5.96
C MET A 122 -18.88 1.71 -5.99
N ARG A 123 -19.94 1.30 -5.32
CA ARG A 123 -20.49 -0.06 -5.40
C ARG A 123 -21.65 -0.11 -6.38
N LYS A 124 -21.88 -1.25 -7.01
CA LYS A 124 -23.02 -1.46 -7.91
C LYS A 124 -23.72 -2.80 -7.64
N LEU A 125 -25.04 -2.77 -7.51
CA LEU A 125 -25.92 -3.94 -7.39
C LEU A 125 -26.93 -3.93 -8.53
N GLY A 126 -26.81 -4.85 -9.49
CA GLY A 126 -27.63 -4.80 -10.69
C GLY A 126 -27.44 -3.47 -11.43
N SER A 127 -28.51 -2.70 -11.60
CA SER A 127 -28.46 -1.35 -12.20
C SER A 127 -28.25 -0.22 -11.19
N LEU A 128 -28.38 -0.49 -9.89
CA LEU A 128 -28.24 0.50 -8.82
C LEU A 128 -26.76 0.72 -8.50
N LYS A 129 -26.34 1.99 -8.42
CA LYS A 129 -25.00 2.41 -7.96
C LYS A 129 -25.10 3.09 -6.61
N PHE A 130 -24.11 2.86 -5.75
CA PHE A 130 -24.00 3.42 -4.40
C PHE A 130 -22.61 4.03 -4.21
N GLY A 131 -22.52 5.11 -3.44
CA GLY A 131 -21.27 5.82 -3.16
C GLY A 131 -21.24 7.23 -3.80
N PRO A 132 -20.05 7.84 -3.96
CA PRO A 132 -18.73 7.29 -3.63
C PRO A 132 -18.46 7.27 -2.12
N ILE A 133 -17.70 6.28 -1.67
CA ILE A 133 -17.04 6.30 -0.36
C ILE A 133 -15.54 6.41 -0.55
N THR A 134 -14.85 6.94 0.47
CA THR A 134 -13.40 7.19 0.40
C THR A 134 -12.65 6.48 1.52
N PRO A 135 -12.51 5.15 1.46
CA PRO A 135 -11.74 4.43 2.46
C PRO A 135 -10.24 4.72 2.30
N GLU A 136 -9.54 4.80 3.42
CA GLU A 136 -8.09 4.81 3.47
C GLU A 136 -7.60 3.44 3.95
N VAL A 137 -6.73 2.80 3.17
CA VAL A 137 -6.17 1.49 3.52
C VAL A 137 -4.69 1.66 3.88
N ILE A 138 -4.24 0.91 4.87
CA ILE A 138 -2.87 0.93 5.38
C ILE A 138 -2.25 -0.47 5.30
N CYS A 139 -1.04 -0.58 4.72
CA CYS A 139 -0.18 -1.75 4.87
C CYS A 139 1.08 -1.36 5.64
N LYS A 140 1.55 -2.24 6.54
CA LYS A 140 2.88 -2.12 7.17
C LYS A 140 3.78 -3.19 6.57
N LEU A 141 4.89 -2.77 5.98
CA LEU A 141 5.84 -3.65 5.31
C LEU A 141 7.16 -3.66 6.06
N ARG A 142 7.76 -4.84 6.17
CA ARG A 142 9.11 -5.04 6.69
C ARG A 142 9.94 -5.64 5.58
N LEU A 143 10.79 -4.84 4.95
CA LEU A 143 11.47 -5.18 3.71
C LEU A 143 12.99 -5.20 3.91
N PRO A 144 13.66 -6.30 3.55
CA PRO A 144 15.10 -6.27 3.41
C PRO A 144 15.49 -5.48 2.15
N LEU A 145 16.69 -4.89 2.18
CA LEU A 145 17.27 -4.31 0.96
C LEU A 145 17.71 -5.45 0.03
N ALA A 146 17.33 -5.40 -1.25
CA ALA A 146 17.59 -6.48 -2.21
C ALA A 146 19.10 -6.80 -2.40
N SER A 147 19.98 -5.84 -2.15
CA SER A 147 21.43 -6.05 -2.18
C SER A 147 21.96 -6.88 -1.00
N ASN A 148 21.16 -7.05 0.07
CA ASN A 148 21.51 -7.86 1.21
C ASN A 148 21.17 -9.34 0.93
N ARG A 149 22.13 -10.06 0.35
CA ARG A 149 22.02 -11.49 -0.03
C ARG A 149 21.68 -12.43 1.15
N SER A 150 21.79 -11.93 2.39
CA SER A 150 21.47 -12.65 3.63
C SER A 150 19.97 -12.87 3.82
N PHE A 151 19.11 -12.08 3.16
CA PHE A 151 17.66 -12.24 3.18
C PHE A 151 17.21 -13.16 2.04
N ALA A 152 17.51 -14.45 2.16
CA ALA A 152 17.13 -15.50 1.20
C ALA A 152 15.69 -16.04 1.43
N GLY A 153 14.81 -15.26 2.07
CA GLY A 153 13.43 -15.65 2.33
C GLY A 153 12.49 -15.14 1.22
N ALA A 154 11.54 -15.98 0.80
CA ALA A 154 10.43 -15.52 -0.02
C ALA A 154 9.63 -14.45 0.74
N PHE A 155 9.17 -13.41 0.04
CA PHE A 155 8.37 -12.35 0.66
C PHE A 155 7.06 -12.93 1.23
N GLU A 156 6.78 -12.62 2.50
CA GLU A 156 5.54 -13.03 3.15
C GLU A 156 4.40 -12.07 2.78
N THR A 157 3.32 -12.62 2.22
CA THR A 157 2.15 -11.83 1.82
C THR A 157 1.59 -11.04 3.01
N THR A 158 1.57 -9.73 2.89
CA THR A 158 1.09 -8.82 3.94
C THR A 158 -0.36 -8.44 3.68
N THR A 159 -1.23 -8.63 4.68
CA THR A 159 -2.62 -8.15 4.63
C THR A 159 -2.70 -6.69 5.09
N CYS A 160 -3.49 -5.89 4.38
CA CYS A 160 -3.68 -4.47 4.67
C CYS A 160 -5.06 -4.21 5.27
N LYS A 161 -5.17 -3.16 6.08
CA LYS A 161 -6.38 -2.84 6.86
C LYS A 161 -6.98 -1.51 6.41
N GLU A 162 -8.30 -1.44 6.31
CA GLU A 162 -9.02 -0.17 6.16
C GLU A 162 -8.99 0.58 7.50
N MET A 163 -8.67 1.88 7.52
CA MET A 163 -8.47 2.65 8.76
C MET A 163 -9.77 2.85 9.58
N ASN A 164 -10.95 2.62 8.96
CA ASN A 164 -12.24 2.72 9.63
C ASN A 164 -12.68 1.40 10.32
N ASP A 165 -11.82 0.37 10.34
CA ASP A 165 -12.12 -0.92 10.99
C ASP A 165 -11.95 -0.90 12.53
N ASP A 166 -11.51 0.20 13.14
CA ASP A 166 -11.31 0.30 14.60
C ASP A 166 -12.55 0.86 15.37
N ILE A 167 -13.71 1.03 14.71
CA ILE A 167 -14.94 1.62 15.31
C ILE A 167 -16.14 0.63 15.32
N TYR A 168 -15.96 -0.65 14.96
CA TYR A 168 -17.01 -1.68 15.10
C TYR A 168 -16.46 -3.01 15.59
#